data_AF-A0A319EQ38-F1
#
_entry.id   AF-A0A319EQ38-F1
#
_cell.length_a   1.000
_cell.length_b   1.000
_cell.length_c   1.000
_cell.angle_alpha   90.00
_cell.angle_beta   90.00
_cell.angle_gamma   90.00
#
_symmetry.space_group_name_H-M   'P 1'
#
loop_
_entity.id
_entity.type
_entity.pdbx_description
1 polymer ?
#
loop_
_entity_poly.entity_id
_entity_poly.type
_entity_poly.pdbx_seq_one_letter_code
_entity_poly.pdbx_strand_id
1 'polypeptide(L)' 'MTTPQLVQITLSDDERASKKLSSHNLQAALEGLHRDGVCVITNGVDPAHLDKLNERMVPEAKTLYANPQTYRNFGSRRSL' A
#
# COMPACT_ATOMS: atom_id res chain seq x y z
N MET A 1 18.83 22.17 -1.46
CA MET A 1 17.96 21.18 -0.81
C MET A 1 17.69 20.08 -1.83
N THR A 2 18.00 18.83 -1.53
CA THR A 2 17.74 17.70 -2.44
C THR A 2 16.25 17.35 -2.34
N THR A 3 15.54 17.29 -3.47
CA THR A 3 14.14 16.84 -3.48
C THR A 3 14.11 15.39 -3.01
N PRO A 4 13.28 15.02 -2.01
CA PRO A 4 13.13 13.63 -1.62
C PRO A 4 12.65 12.82 -2.82
N GLN A 5 13.41 11.81 -3.20
CA GLN A 5 13.07 10.90 -4.30
C GLN A 5 12.62 9.58 -3.68
N LEU A 6 11.32 9.30 -3.80
CA LEU A 6 10.72 8.08 -3.32
C LEU A 6 11.46 6.86 -3.91
N VAL A 7 12.09 6.08 -3.03
CA VAL A 7 12.71 4.83 -3.45
C VAL A 7 11.62 3.84 -3.80
N GLN A 8 11.71 3.29 -5.01
CA GLN A 8 10.83 2.25 -5.52
C GLN A 8 11.67 1.07 -5.97
N ILE A 9 11.38 -0.11 -5.43
CA ILE A 9 11.93 -1.38 -5.86
C ILE A 9 10.84 -2.21 -6.53
N THR A 10 11.21 -3.09 -7.46
CA THR A 10 10.29 -4.05 -8.09
C THR A 10 10.82 -5.45 -7.85
N LEU A 11 10.01 -6.31 -7.22
CA LEU A 11 10.41 -7.69 -6.98
C LEU A 11 10.25 -8.51 -8.25
N SER A 12 11.21 -9.40 -8.50
CA SER A 12 10.98 -10.50 -9.44
C SER A 12 9.90 -11.45 -8.90
N ASP A 13 9.33 -12.28 -9.76
CA ASP A 13 8.41 -13.33 -9.30
C ASP A 13 9.06 -14.31 -8.33
N ASP A 14 10.36 -14.57 -8.48
CA ASP A 14 11.12 -15.42 -7.56
C ASP A 14 11.29 -14.77 -6.18
N GLU A 15 11.60 -13.47 -6.12
CA GLU A 15 11.67 -12.73 -4.85
C GLU A 15 10.28 -12.66 -4.17
N ARG A 16 9.22 -12.43 -4.95
CA ARG A 16 7.83 -12.44 -4.46
C ARG A 16 7.42 -13.81 -3.93
N ALA A 17 7.67 -14.88 -4.70
CA ALA A 17 7.30 -16.25 -4.34
C ALA A 17 8.09 -16.75 -3.13
N SER A 18 9.39 -16.47 -3.08
CA SER A 18 10.27 -16.86 -1.97
C SER A 18 10.07 -15.99 -0.72
N LYS A 19 9.40 -14.83 -0.85
CA LYS A 19 9.22 -13.81 0.20
C LYS A 19 10.56 -13.31 0.76
N LYS A 20 11.59 -13.31 -0.07
CA LYS A 20 12.95 -12.87 0.28
C LYS A 20 13.40 -11.84 -0.73
N LEU A 21 13.88 -10.72 -0.21
CA LEU A 21 14.56 -9.71 -1.02
C LEU A 21 15.99 -10.16 -1.29
N SER A 22 16.45 -9.93 -2.51
CA SER A 22 17.89 -9.90 -2.82
C SER A 22 18.58 -8.84 -1.97
N SER A 23 19.89 -9.01 -1.75
CA SER A 23 20.70 -8.04 -1.00
C SER A 23 20.62 -6.62 -1.59
N HIS A 24 20.54 -6.52 -2.92
CA HIS A 24 20.39 -5.24 -3.63
C HIS A 24 19.06 -4.55 -3.29
N ASN A 25 17.94 -5.27 -3.43
CA ASN A 25 16.62 -4.72 -3.12
C ASN A 25 16.45 -4.42 -1.63
N LEU A 26 17.03 -5.25 -0.74
CA LEU A 26 17.02 -5.01 0.70
C LEU A 26 17.77 -3.72 1.07
N GLN A 27 18.94 -3.50 0.48
CA GLN A 27 19.73 -2.29 0.72
C GLN A 27 18.96 -1.04 0.26
N ALA A 28 18.44 -1.05 -0.97
CA ALA A 28 17.68 0.08 -1.50
C ALA A 28 16.45 0.38 -0.65
N ALA A 29 15.70 -0.65 -0.23
CA ALA A 29 14.53 -0.47 0.63
C ALA A 29 14.89 0.13 1.99
N LEU A 30 15.99 -0.32 2.60
CA LEU A 30 16.45 0.19 3.89
C LEU A 30 16.92 1.64 3.79
N GLU A 31 17.69 1.98 2.76
CA GLU A 31 18.16 3.36 2.52
C GLU A 31 16.99 4.32 2.30
N GLY A 32 16.01 3.93 1.47
CA GLY A 32 14.79 4.72 1.24
C GLY A 32 13.97 4.92 2.50
N LEU A 33 13.75 3.83 3.26
CA LEU A 33 13.00 3.92 4.52
C LEU A 33 13.73 4.77 5.56
N HIS A 34 15.05 4.65 5.69
CA HIS A 34 15.85 5.42 6.63
C HIS A 34 15.89 6.92 6.27
N ARG A 35 16.07 7.25 4.99
CA ARG A 35 16.22 8.63 4.53
C ARG A 35 14.88 9.36 4.44
N ASP A 36 13.88 8.72 3.84
CA ASP A 36 12.63 9.37 3.43
C ASP A 36 11.42 8.92 4.26
N GLY A 37 11.59 7.92 5.15
CA GLY A 37 10.51 7.36 5.98
C GLY A 37 9.54 6.46 5.22
N VAL A 38 9.79 6.19 3.93
CA VAL A 38 8.91 5.41 3.05
C VAL A 38 9.70 4.74 1.92
N CYS A 39 9.22 3.58 1.48
CA CYS A 39 9.70 2.87 0.29
C CYS A 39 8.51 2.19 -0.42
N VAL A 40 8.50 2.18 -1.75
CA VAL A 40 7.49 1.48 -2.55
C VAL A 40 8.04 0.14 -3.04
N ILE A 41 7.27 -0.93 -2.81
CA ILE A 41 7.57 -2.27 -3.32
C ILE A 41 6.53 -2.63 -4.39
N THR A 42 6.97 -2.64 -5.64
CA THR A 42 6.15 -3.11 -6.78
C THR A 42 6.27 -4.62 -6.88
N ASN A 43 5.17 -5.30 -7.24
CA ASN A 43 5.08 -6.77 -7.25
C ASN A 43 5.36 -7.40 -5.86
N GLY A 44 5.03 -6.70 -4.78
CA GLY A 44 5.23 -7.21 -3.41
C GLY A 44 4.19 -8.25 -2.97
N VAL A 45 3.04 -8.31 -3.65
CA VAL A 45 1.91 -9.19 -3.32
C VAL A 45 1.32 -9.77 -4.59
N ASP A 46 0.76 -10.97 -4.47
CA ASP A 46 0.01 -11.60 -5.56
C ASP A 46 -1.31 -10.83 -5.82
N PRO A 47 -1.60 -10.44 -7.07
CA PRO A 47 -2.86 -9.79 -7.42
C PRO A 47 -4.11 -10.56 -6.98
N ALA A 48 -4.09 -11.90 -6.98
CA ALA A 48 -5.23 -12.71 -6.55
C ALA A 48 -5.59 -12.52 -5.07
N HIS A 49 -4.62 -12.10 -4.22
CA HIS A 49 -4.91 -11.72 -2.84
C HIS A 49 -5.59 -10.35 -2.76
N LEU A 50 -5.23 -9.43 -3.66
CA LEU A 50 -5.87 -8.11 -3.74
C LEU A 50 -7.32 -8.24 -4.22
N ASP A 51 -7.60 -9.16 -5.13
CA ASP A 51 -8.98 -9.42 -5.61
C ASP A 51 -9.87 -9.91 -4.46
N LYS A 52 -9.42 -10.92 -3.70
CA LYS A 52 -10.15 -11.41 -2.52
C LYS A 52 -10.40 -10.32 -1.49
N LEU A 53 -9.41 -9.45 -1.28
CA LEU A 53 -9.55 -8.32 -0.37
C LEU A 53 -10.58 -7.31 -0.89
N ASN A 54 -10.54 -7.02 -2.19
CA ASN A 54 -11.47 -6.11 -2.87
C ASN A 54 -12.92 -6.61 -2.78
N GLU A 55 -13.15 -7.89 -3.07
CA GLU A 55 -14.47 -8.54 -3.00
C GLU A 55 -15.15 -8.35 -1.64
N ARG A 56 -14.37 -8.44 -0.56
CA ARG A 56 -14.89 -8.24 0.80
C ARG A 56 -15.00 -6.75 1.17
N MET A 57 -13.97 -5.96 0.90
CA MET A 57 -13.89 -4.58 1.40
C MET A 57 -14.80 -3.61 0.65
N VAL A 58 -15.05 -3.82 -0.64
CA VAL A 58 -15.86 -2.88 -1.43
C VAL A 58 -17.33 -2.85 -0.98
N PRO A 59 -18.04 -3.98 -0.77
CA PRO A 59 -19.39 -3.97 -0.22
C PRO A 59 -19.48 -3.34 1.18
N GLU A 60 -18.48 -3.61 2.03
CA GLU A 60 -18.40 -3.03 3.38
C GLU A 60 -18.19 -1.51 3.32
N ALA A 61 -17.26 -1.03 2.48
CA ALA A 61 -17.04 0.39 2.26
C ALA A 61 -18.30 1.10 1.75
N LYS A 62 -19.09 0.47 0.86
CA LYS A 62 -20.37 1.01 0.41
C LYS A 62 -21.39 1.10 1.54
N THR A 63 -21.46 0.07 2.39
CA THR A 63 -22.35 0.04 3.57
C THR A 63 -21.99 1.16 4.56
N LEU A 64 -20.70 1.29 4.90
CA LEU A 64 -20.19 2.35 5.77
C LEU A 64 -20.41 3.74 5.15
N TYR A 65 -20.21 3.87 3.85
CA TYR A 65 -20.47 5.13 3.16
C TYR A 65 -21.95 5.53 3.22
N ALA A 66 -22.88 4.57 3.10
CA ALA A 66 -24.31 4.84 3.19
C ALA A 66 -24.78 5.19 4.62
N ASN A 67 -24.02 4.80 5.64
CA ASN A 67 -24.39 5.03 7.04
C ASN A 67 -24.12 6.50 7.45
N PRO A 68 -25.15 7.28 7.82
CA PRO A 68 -24.99 8.67 8.22
C PRO A 68 -24.23 8.86 9.54
N GLN A 69 -24.11 7.82 10.37
CA GLN A 69 -23.38 7.85 11.63
C GLN A 69 -21.89 7.50 11.47
N THR A 70 -21.46 7.09 10.27
CA THR A 70 -20.05 6.78 10.03
C THR A 70 -19.23 8.05 9.87
N TYR A 71 -18.24 8.23 10.76
CA TYR A 71 -17.28 9.33 10.69
C TYR A 71 -16.45 9.24 9.40
N ARG A 72 -16.41 10.33 8.64
CA ARG A 72 -15.65 10.43 7.40
C ARG A 72 -14.41 11.30 7.61
N ASN A 73 -13.24 10.77 7.28
CA ASN A 73 -11.98 11.52 7.33
C ASN A 73 -11.88 12.58 6.22
N PHE A 74 -12.54 12.35 5.07
CA PHE A 74 -12.48 13.23 3.89
C PHE A 74 -13.85 13.31 3.18
N GLY A 75 -14.19 14.49 2.64
CA GLY A 75 -15.47 14.74 1.96
C GLY A 75 -16.63 15.11 2.90
N SER A 76 -17.77 15.53 2.34
CA SER A 76 -18.94 15.97 3.13
C SER A 76 -20.00 14.87 3.31
N ARG A 77 -20.49 14.74 4.55
CA ARG A 77 -21.92 14.87 4.89
C ARG A 77 -22.05 15.24 6.38
N ARG A 78 -22.06 16.54 6.67
CA ARG A 78 -22.53 17.04 7.97
C ARG A 78 -24.05 17.13 7.92
N SER A 79 -24.72 16.45 8.83
CA SER A 79 -25.84 17.02 9.58
C SER A 79 -25.66 16.54 11.00
N LEU A 80 -25.63 17.48 11.94
CA LEU A 80 -25.93 17.22 13.34
C LEU A 80 -27.31 16.56 13.45
#